data_AF-A0A2K3JUX1-F1
#
_entry.id   AF-A0A2K3JUX1-F1
#
_cell.length_a   1.000
_cell.length_b   1.000
_cell.length_c   1.000
_cell.angle_alpha   90.00
_cell.angle_beta   90.00
_cell.angle_gamma   90.00
#
_symmetry.space_group_name_H-M   'P 1'
#
loop_
_entity.id
_entity.type
_entity.pdbx_description
1 polymer ?
#
loop_
_entity_poly.entity_id
_entity_poly.type
_entity_poly.pdbx_seq_one_letter_code
_entity_poly.pdbx_strand_id
1 'polypeptide(L)' 'YEDENLARASVDEIVEKCLGYEIEQSGEIARSYWDNKVLSNEQVVYASVDAYCAFRIGKNVRAWKYT' A
#
# COMPACT_ATOMS: atom_id res chain seq x y z
N TYR A 1 -1.93 -21.82 -12.30
CA TYR A 1 -1.79 -20.61 -11.46
C TYR A 1 -1.18 -19.58 -12.36
N GLU A 2 -2.01 -18.75 -12.97
CA GLU A 2 -1.52 -17.65 -13.79
C GLU A 2 -0.66 -16.78 -12.89
N ASP A 3 0.56 -16.51 -13.33
CA ASP A 3 1.47 -15.55 -12.75
C ASP A 3 0.83 -14.17 -13.00
N GLU A 4 -0.16 -13.83 -12.18
CA GLU A 4 -0.93 -12.60 -12.31
C GLU A 4 0.05 -11.43 -12.18
N ASN A 5 0.21 -10.68 -13.26
CA ASN A 5 1.19 -9.61 -13.33
C ASN A 5 0.82 -8.45 -12.40
N LEU A 6 1.37 -8.47 -11.19
CA LEU A 6 1.19 -7.43 -10.18
C LEU A 6 1.75 -6.06 -10.63
N ALA A 7 2.51 -5.97 -11.72
CA ALA A 7 3.07 -4.69 -12.18
C ALA A 7 2.00 -3.69 -12.63
N ARG A 8 0.76 -4.14 -12.90
CA ARG A 8 -0.38 -3.28 -13.24
C ARG A 8 -1.50 -3.29 -12.18
N ALA A 9 -1.30 -4.01 -11.08
CA ALA A 9 -2.29 -4.13 -10.02
C ALA A 9 -2.36 -2.84 -9.19
N SER A 10 -3.52 -2.57 -8.60
CA SER A 10 -3.64 -1.51 -7.59
C SER A 10 -2.90 -1.90 -6.30
N VAL A 11 -2.62 -0.92 -5.44
CA VAL A 11 -2.03 -1.21 -4.11
C VAL A 11 -2.92 -2.15 -3.30
N ASP A 12 -4.24 -1.93 -3.35
CA ASP A 12 -5.22 -2.77 -2.64
C ASP A 12 -5.17 -4.23 -3.11
N GLU A 13 -5.09 -4.45 -4.43
CA GLU A 13 -4.96 -5.80 -5.03
C GLU A 13 -3.63 -6.46 -4.65
N ILE A 14 -2.53 -5.70 -4.61
CA ILE A 14 -1.22 -6.21 -4.19
C ILE A 14 -1.29 -6.62 -2.70
N VAL A 15 -1.91 -5.80 -1.86
CA VAL A 15 -2.05 -6.07 -0.42
C VAL A 15 -2.90 -7.31 -0.18
N GLU A 16 -4.03 -7.44 -0.87
CA GLU A 16 -4.89 -8.62 -0.77
C GLU A 16 -4.12 -9.89 -1.17
N LYS A 17 -3.45 -9.88 -2.33
CA LYS A 17 -2.72 -11.05 -2.83
C LYS A 17 -1.50 -11.41 -1.99
N CYS A 18 -0.79 -10.42 -1.44
CA CYS A 18 0.44 -10.67 -0.67
C CYS A 18 0.21 -10.89 0.83
N LEU A 19 -0.84 -10.30 1.41
CA LEU A 19 -1.09 -10.31 2.86
C LEU A 19 -2.39 -11.02 3.26
N GLY A 20 -3.29 -11.31 2.31
CA GLY A 20 -4.51 -12.08 2.51
C GLY A 20 -5.66 -11.31 3.17
N TYR A 21 -5.64 -9.98 3.12
CA TYR A 21 -6.72 -9.13 3.61
C TYR A 21 -6.88 -7.88 2.75
N GLU A 22 -8.11 -7.38 2.66
CA GLU A 22 -8.45 -6.14 1.96
C GLU A 22 -8.13 -4.91 2.82
N ILE A 23 -7.79 -3.82 2.14
CA ILE A 23 -7.70 -2.49 2.75
C ILE A 23 -8.64 -1.54 2.01
N GLU A 24 -9.28 -0.64 2.74
CA GLU A 24 -10.10 0.41 2.15
C GLU A 24 -9.32 1.71 2.18
N GLN A 25 -8.73 2.07 1.03
CA GLN A 25 -8.00 3.31 0.86
C GLN A 25 -8.71 4.22 -0.14
N SER A 26 -9.13 5.40 0.30
CA SER A 26 -9.86 6.34 -0.55
C SER A 26 -8.94 6.95 -1.62
N GLY A 27 -9.33 6.79 -2.89
CA GLY A 27 -8.66 7.42 -4.03
C GLY A 27 -8.77 8.95 -4.05
N GLU A 28 -9.65 9.54 -3.23
CA GLU A 28 -9.70 10.99 -3.00
C GLU A 28 -8.57 11.44 -2.06
N ILE A 29 -8.34 10.69 -0.98
CA ILE A 29 -7.23 10.95 -0.05
C ILE A 29 -5.89 10.76 -0.77
N ALA A 30 -5.76 9.73 -1.60
CA ALA A 30 -4.57 9.48 -2.41
C ALA A 30 -4.17 10.71 -3.27
N ARG A 31 -5.14 11.47 -3.77
CA ARG A 31 -4.96 12.65 -4.65
C ARG A 31 -5.23 13.98 -3.95
N SER A 32 -5.25 13.98 -2.61
CA SER A 32 -5.47 15.18 -1.80
C SER A 32 -4.21 16.06 -1.71
N TYR A 33 -4.31 17.19 -1.02
CA TYR A 33 -3.21 18.15 -0.83
C TYR A 33 -2.17 17.63 0.19
N TRP A 34 -1.24 16.81 -0.27
CA TRP A 34 -0.16 16.23 0.54
C TRP A 34 0.99 17.21 0.86
N ASP A 35 1.02 18.34 0.18
CA ASP A 35 1.96 19.44 0.41
C ASP A 35 1.52 20.40 1.52
N ASN A 36 0.35 20.18 2.12
CA ASN A 36 -0.12 20.95 3.26
C ASN A 36 0.80 20.79 4.48
N LYS A 37 1.05 21.91 5.17
CA LYS A 37 1.88 21.94 6.40
C LYS A 37 1.35 21.03 7.51
N VAL A 38 0.04 20.84 7.58
CA VAL A 38 -0.64 19.97 8.53
C VAL A 38 -1.59 19.07 7.74
N LEU A 39 -1.40 17.77 7.86
CA LEU A 39 -2.23 16.77 7.20
C LEU A 39 -3.51 16.52 7.98
N SER A 40 -4.57 16.11 7.28
CA SER A 40 -5.77 15.60 7.93
C SER A 40 -5.50 14.25 8.60
N ASN A 41 -6.35 13.87 9.56
CA ASN A 41 -6.25 12.55 10.18
C ASN A 41 -6.39 11.42 9.15
N GLU A 42 -7.22 11.61 8.12
CA GLU A 42 -7.42 10.64 7.04
C GLU A 42 -6.15 10.46 6.21
N GLN A 43 -5.45 11.56 5.88
CA GLN A 43 -4.14 11.51 5.22
C GLN A 43 -3.11 10.77 6.09
N VAL A 44 -3.06 11.05 7.39
CA VAL A 44 -2.13 10.36 8.32
C VAL A 44 -2.42 8.86 8.37
N VAL A 45 -3.70 8.46 8.48
CA VAL A 45 -4.10 7.05 8.48
C VAL A 45 -3.72 6.40 7.14
N TYR A 46 -4.05 7.05 6.01
CA TYR A 46 -3.74 6.54 4.68
C TYR A 46 -2.23 6.24 4.53
N ALA A 47 -1.37 7.22 4.81
CA ALA A 47 0.08 7.08 4.69
C ALA A 47 0.64 6.00 5.63
N SER A 48 0.07 5.89 6.83
CA SER A 48 0.51 4.88 7.81
C SER A 48 0.14 3.46 7.39
N VAL A 49 -1.07 3.27 6.84
CA VAL A 49 -1.51 1.98 6.30
C VAL A 49 -0.66 1.56 5.11
N ASP A 50 -0.37 2.49 4.20
CA ASP A 50 0.45 2.23 3.01
C ASP A 50 1.88 1.78 3.39
N ALA A 51 2.54 2.55 4.26
CA ALA A 51 3.88 2.21 4.75
C ALA A 51 3.93 0.86 5.49
N TYR A 52 2.92 0.57 6.31
CA TYR A 52 2.81 -0.70 7.03
C TYR A 52 2.63 -1.89 6.08
N CYS A 53 1.76 -1.75 5.08
CA CYS A 53 1.54 -2.78 4.07
C CYS A 53 2.81 -3.07 3.27
N ALA A 54 3.49 -2.03 2.79
CA ALA A 54 4.77 -2.15 2.09
C ALA A 54 5.83 -2.89 2.94
N PHE A 55 5.96 -2.54 4.22
CA PHE A 55 6.85 -3.24 5.15
C PHE A 55 6.47 -4.73 5.29
N ARG A 56 5.19 -5.03 5.48
CA ARG A 56 4.71 -6.41 5.64
C ARG A 56 4.95 -7.24 4.39
N ILE A 57 4.69 -6.68 3.20
CA ILE A 57 4.95 -7.32 1.91
C ILE A 57 6.45 -7.59 1.77
N GLY A 58 7.28 -6.56 1.95
CA GLY A 58 8.74 -6.67 1.89
C GLY A 58 9.29 -7.73 2.85
N LYS A 59 8.74 -7.81 4.07
CA LYS A 59 9.08 -8.86 5.03
C LYS A 59 8.69 -10.25 4.55
N ASN A 60 7.48 -10.43 4.01
CA ASN A 60 7.00 -11.71 3.51
C ASN A 60 7.84 -12.22 2.33
N VAL A 61 8.19 -11.33 1.39
CA VAL A 61 9.01 -11.70 0.22
C VAL A 61 10.52 -11.69 0.50
N ARG A 62 10.94 -11.33 1.73
CA ARG A 62 12.34 -11.18 2.14
C ARG A 62 13.10 -10.24 1.20
N ALA A 63 12.55 -9.05 0.97
CA ALA A 63 13.03 -8.09 -0.02
C ALA A 63 14.52 -7.73 0.10
N TRP A 64 15.09 -7.78 1.31
CA TRP A 64 16.52 -7.56 1.58
C TRP A 64 17.46 -8.61 0.96
N LYS A 65 16.93 -9.67 0.33
CA LYS A 65 17.73 -10.64 -0.44
C LYS A 65 17.97 -10.21 -1.88
N TYR A 66 17.32 -9.13 -2.33
CA TYR A 66 17.37 -8.64 -3.71
C TYR A 66 18.03 -7.25 -3.83
N THR A 67 18.66 -6.77 -2.75
CA THR A 67 19.49 -5.55 -2.69
C THR A 67 20.95 -5.88 -2.91
#